data_AF-A0A645JBF0-F1
#
_entry.id   AF-A0A645JBF0-F1
#
_cell.length_a   1.000
_cell.length_b   1.000
_cell.length_c   1.000
_cell.angle_alpha   90.00
_cell.angle_beta   90.00
_cell.angle_gamma   90.00
#
_symmetry.space_group_name_H-M   'P 1'
#
loop_
_entity.id
_entity.type
_entity.pdbx_description
1 polymer ?
#
loop_
_entity_poly.entity_id
_entity_poly.type
_entity_poly.pdbx_seq_one_letter_code
_entity_poly.pdbx_strand_id
1 'polypeptide(L)'
;MLTESEAETQLKDLHQQLTDIEQIKKSYEAKMAASSPTRSAAEITASIKGKLHQDSFTAQEKRAALQTILASVIVERVDDTRGRGSKPEIHVQIQLK
;
A
#
# COMPACT_ATOMS: atom_id res chain seq x y z
N MET A 1 48.98 -3.04 -43.69
CA MET A 1 48.36 -4.38 -43.80
C MET A 1 48.51 -5.04 -42.46
N LEU A 2 47.43 -5.59 -41.90
CA LEU A 2 47.50 -6.40 -40.70
C LEU A 2 48.36 -7.63 -41.01
N THR A 3 49.28 -7.96 -40.12
CA THR A 3 50.02 -9.23 -40.24
C THR A 3 49.11 -10.39 -39.84
N GLU A 4 49.37 -11.57 -40.38
CA GLU A 4 48.57 -12.78 -40.11
C GLU A 4 48.50 -13.10 -38.61
N SER A 5 49.61 -12.88 -37.90
CA SER A 5 49.73 -13.00 -36.44
C SER A 5 48.82 -12.02 -35.67
N GLU A 6 48.72 -10.77 -36.13
CA GLU A 6 47.83 -9.77 -35.50
C GLU A 6 46.35 -10.15 -35.71
N ALA A 7 46.01 -10.71 -36.87
CA ALA A 7 44.65 -11.17 -37.16
C ALA A 7 44.26 -12.37 -36.28
N GLU A 8 45.15 -13.35 -36.11
CA GLU A 8 44.93 -14.51 -35.24
C GLU A 8 44.74 -14.10 -33.77
N THR A 9 45.54 -13.13 -33.31
CA THR A 9 45.45 -12.62 -31.95
C THR A 9 44.11 -11.92 -31.70
N GLN A 10 43.68 -11.07 -32.64
CA GLN A 10 42.37 -10.41 -32.57
C GLN A 10 41.21 -11.40 -32.59
N LEU A 11 41.32 -12.47 -33.39
CA LEU A 11 40.28 -13.48 -33.49
C LEU A 11 40.14 -14.27 -32.17
N LYS A 12 41.27 -14.56 -31.53
CA LYS A 12 41.31 -15.19 -30.20
C LYS A 12 40.70 -14.31 -29.12
N ASP A 13 41.03 -13.02 -29.12
CA ASP A 13 40.47 -12.05 -28.17
C ASP A 13 38.96 -11.89 -28.35
N LEU A 14 38.49 -11.78 -29.59
CA LEU A 14 37.06 -11.74 -29.90
C LEU A 14 36.35 -13.00 -29.42
N HIS A 15 36.96 -14.17 -29.61
CA HIS A 15 36.36 -15.44 -29.17
C HIS A 15 36.25 -15.52 -27.64
N GLN A 16 37.25 -15.00 -26.92
CA GLN A 16 37.20 -14.91 -25.47
C GLN A 16 36.09 -13.96 -25.01
N GLN A 17 36.02 -12.77 -25.59
CA GLN A 17 34.97 -11.79 -25.28
C GLN A 17 33.57 -12.33 -25.53
N LEU A 18 33.38 -13.11 -26.59
CA LEU A 18 32.09 -13.74 -26.93
C LEU A 18 31.68 -14.76 -25.87
N THR A 19 32.65 -15.56 -25.40
CA THR A 19 32.44 -16.54 -24.32
C THR A 19 32.05 -15.85 -23.01
N ASP A 20 32.73 -14.76 -22.67
CA ASP A 20 32.44 -13.98 -21.46
C ASP A 20 31.02 -13.37 -21.53
N ILE A 21 30.62 -12.84 -22.69
CA ILE A 21 29.27 -12.28 -22.92
C ILE A 21 28.19 -13.37 -22.74
N GLU A 22 28.41 -14.58 -23.27
CA GLU A 22 27.46 -15.68 -23.09
C GLU A 22 27.29 -16.08 -21.63
N GLN A 23 28.39 -16.13 -20.88
CA GLN A 23 28.36 -16.45 -19.45
C GLN A 23 27.62 -15.36 -18.65
N ILE A 24 27.87 -14.10 -18.96
CA ILE A 24 27.18 -12.96 -18.37
C ILE A 24 25.67 -13.04 -18.67
N LYS A 25 25.30 -13.30 -19.93
CA LYS A 25 23.89 -13.44 -20.35
C LYS A 25 23.16 -14.52 -19.54
N LYS A 26 23.75 -15.72 -19.42
CA LYS A 26 23.18 -16.81 -18.60
C LYS A 26 22.98 -16.39 -17.15
N SER A 27 23.93 -15.63 -16.58
CA SER A 27 23.82 -15.14 -15.21
C SER A 27 22.65 -14.14 -15.04
N TYR A 28 22.42 -13.28 -16.03
CA TYR A 28 21.31 -12.32 -16.01
C TYR A 28 19.97 -13.04 -16.17
N GLU A 29 19.87 -14.01 -17.09
CA GLU A 29 18.65 -14.81 -17.25
C GLU A 29 18.29 -15.55 -15.96
N ALA A 30 19.26 -16.16 -15.29
CA ALA A 30 19.05 -16.81 -14.00
C ALA A 30 18.61 -15.83 -12.91
N LYS A 31 19.21 -14.63 -12.85
CA LYS A 31 18.83 -13.58 -11.90
C LYS A 31 17.42 -13.04 -12.18
N MET A 32 17.03 -12.88 -13.45
CA MET A 32 15.69 -12.44 -13.84
C MET A 32 14.62 -13.48 -13.52
N ALA A 33 14.93 -14.76 -13.73
CA ALA A 33 14.05 -15.85 -13.31
C ALA A 33 13.90 -15.90 -11.77
N ALA A 34 14.98 -15.64 -11.02
CA ALA A 34 14.95 -15.61 -9.56
C ALA A 34 14.29 -14.34 -8.98
N SER A 35 14.39 -13.20 -9.69
CA SER A 35 13.86 -11.90 -9.24
C SER A 35 12.43 -11.64 -9.68
N SER A 36 11.85 -12.49 -10.52
CA SER A 36 10.42 -12.47 -10.80
C SER A 36 9.71 -13.25 -9.68
N PRO A 37 9.14 -12.59 -8.65
CA PRO A 37 8.26 -13.29 -7.74
C PRO A 37 7.09 -13.77 -8.58
N THR A 38 7.05 -15.07 -8.86
CA THR A 38 5.92 -15.72 -9.52
C THR A 38 4.74 -15.79 -8.55
N ARG A 39 4.37 -14.66 -7.92
CA ARG A 39 3.11 -14.57 -7.21
C ARG A 39 2.05 -14.52 -8.27
N SER A 40 1.26 -15.59 -8.32
CA SER A 40 0.11 -15.63 -9.22
C SER A 40 -0.79 -14.41 -8.95
N ALA A 41 -1.47 -13.91 -9.98
CA ALA A 41 -2.44 -12.82 -9.80
C ALA A 41 -3.49 -13.16 -8.71
N ALA A 42 -3.77 -14.46 -8.50
CA ALA A 42 -4.62 -14.96 -7.43
C ALA A 42 -4.02 -14.71 -6.03
N GLU A 43 -2.73 -14.95 -5.82
CA GLU A 43 -2.03 -14.68 -4.55
C GLU A 43 -1.98 -13.18 -4.22
N ILE A 44 -1.75 -12.35 -5.24
CA ILE A 44 -1.77 -10.89 -5.09
C ILE A 44 -3.17 -10.43 -4.66
N THR A 45 -4.21 -10.93 -5.34
CA THR A 45 -5.61 -10.60 -5.03
C THR A 45 -6.01 -11.08 -3.64
N ALA A 46 -5.58 -12.28 -3.24
CA ALA A 46 -5.84 -12.82 -1.91
C ALA A 46 -5.16 -11.98 -0.80
N SER A 47 -3.91 -11.56 -1.02
CA SER A 47 -3.20 -10.71 -0.07
C SER A 47 -3.83 -9.33 0.07
N ILE A 48 -4.36 -8.76 -1.01
CA ILE A 48 -5.07 -7.47 -0.98
C ILE A 48 -6.39 -7.62 -0.22
N LYS A 49 -7.19 -8.66 -0.53
CA LYS A 49 -8.45 -8.94 0.19
C LYS A 49 -8.23 -9.18 1.69
N GLY A 50 -7.19 -9.93 2.05
CA GLY A 50 -6.87 -10.20 3.46
C GLY A 50 -6.57 -8.92 4.26
N LYS A 51 -5.81 -7.99 3.67
CA LYS A 51 -5.51 -6.69 4.30
C LYS A 51 -6.74 -5.77 4.37
N LEU A 52 -7.57 -5.75 3.32
CA LEU A 52 -8.77 -4.90 3.31
C LEU A 52 -9.81 -5.34 4.37
N HIS A 53 -9.90 -6.64 4.65
CA HIS A 53 -10.76 -7.16 5.71
C HIS A 53 -10.19 -6.99 7.11
N GLN A 54 -8.87 -6.83 7.27
CA GLN A 54 -8.26 -6.50 8.56
C GLN A 54 -8.61 -5.08 9.03
N ASP A 55 -8.88 -4.14 8.11
CA ASP A 55 -9.29 -2.77 8.45
C ASP A 55 -10.80 -2.64 8.75
N SER A 56 -11.54 -3.76 8.80
CA SER A 56 -12.96 -3.73 9.12
C SER A 56 -13.18 -3.74 10.63
N PHE A 57 -13.46 -2.56 11.20
CA PHE A 57 -13.81 -2.43 12.61
C PHE A 57 -15.01 -3.31 12.97
N THR A 58 -14.90 -4.02 14.08
CA THR A 58 -15.97 -4.84 14.65
C THR A 58 -17.16 -3.96 15.06
N ALA A 59 -18.35 -4.57 15.16
CA ALA A 59 -19.55 -3.86 15.62
C ALA A 59 -19.37 -3.25 17.02
N GLN A 60 -18.55 -3.89 17.87
CA GLN A 60 -18.23 -3.42 19.22
C GLN A 60 -17.35 -2.16 19.18
N GLU A 61 -16.30 -2.15 18.36
CA GLU A 61 -15.42 -0.99 18.18
C GLU A 61 -16.20 0.20 17.60
N LYS A 62 -17.07 -0.06 16.63
CA LYS A 62 -17.97 0.97 16.06
C LYS A 62 -18.89 1.56 17.14
N ARG A 63 -19.48 0.74 18.01
CA ARG A 63 -20.30 1.23 19.13
C ARG A 63 -19.48 2.02 20.15
N ALA A 64 -18.29 1.57 20.49
CA ALA A 64 -17.41 2.27 21.42
C ALA A 64 -16.99 3.66 20.89
N ALA A 65 -16.68 3.75 19.58
CA ALA A 65 -16.39 5.02 18.92
C ALA A 65 -17.60 5.97 18.95
N LEU A 66 -18.79 5.46 18.62
CA LEU A 66 -20.03 6.26 18.69
C LEU A 66 -20.34 6.73 20.10
N GLN A 67 -20.16 5.89 21.13
CA GLN A 67 -20.36 6.28 22.53
C GLN A 67 -19.39 7.37 22.96
N THR A 68 -18.13 7.30 22.52
CA THR A 68 -17.12 8.34 22.78
C THR A 68 -17.53 9.68 22.18
N ILE A 69 -18.04 9.68 20.94
CA ILE A 69 -18.54 10.89 20.29
C ILE A 69 -19.78 11.42 21.02
N LEU A 70 -20.75 10.56 21.34
CA LEU A 70 -21.96 10.97 22.05
C LEU A 70 -21.65 11.56 23.45
N ALA A 71 -20.64 11.04 24.14
CA ALA A 71 -20.19 11.59 25.42
C ALA A 71 -19.57 12.99 25.30
N SER A 72 -19.13 13.40 24.11
CA SER A 72 -18.62 14.74 23.81
C SER A 72 -19.71 15.73 23.39
N VAL A 73 -20.95 15.25 23.19
CA VAL A 73 -22.10 16.08 22.85
C VAL A 73 -22.71 16.65 24.13
N ILE A 74 -22.71 17.97 24.23
CA ILE A 74 -23.41 18.70 25.29
C ILE A 74 -24.75 19.17 24.72
N VAL A 75 -25.82 18.82 25.42
CA VAL A 75 -27.18 19.27 25.10
C VAL A 75 -27.66 20.15 26.25
N GLU A 76 -27.84 21.42 25.98
CA GLU A 76 -28.37 22.39 26.92
C GLU A 76 -29.76 22.83 26.48
N ARG A 77 -30.72 22.76 27.40
CA ARG A 77 -32.06 23.30 27.21
C ARG A 77 -32.11 24.68 27.86
N VAL A 78 -32.34 25.71 27.05
CA VAL A 78 -32.47 27.09 27.52
C VAL A 78 -33.95 27.47 27.48
N ASP A 79 -34.52 27.67 28.67
CA ASP A 79 -35.92 28.05 28.87
C ASP A 79 -36.00 29.54 29.22
N ASP A 80 -35.80 30.44 28.24
CA ASP A 80 -35.98 31.89 28.45
C ASP A 80 -37.41 32.37 28.10
N THR A 81 -38.37 31.45 28.10
CA THR A 81 -39.67 31.69 27.50
C THR A 81 -40.73 32.06 28.54
N ARG A 82 -41.23 33.31 28.50
CA ARG A 82 -42.18 33.86 29.49
C ARG A 82 -43.68 33.62 29.21
N GLY A 83 -44.04 32.96 28.11
CA GLY A 83 -45.43 32.80 27.67
C GLY A 83 -45.96 31.35 27.72
N ARG A 84 -47.25 31.16 28.04
CA ARG A 84 -47.91 29.84 27.93
C ARG A 84 -47.89 29.36 26.47
N GLY A 85 -47.35 28.17 26.23
CA GLY A 85 -47.24 27.55 24.90
C GLY A 85 -45.91 27.76 24.18
N SER A 86 -44.93 28.40 24.84
CA SER A 86 -43.59 28.56 24.30
C SER A 86 -42.79 27.25 24.31
N LYS A 87 -41.96 27.06 23.29
CA LYS A 87 -41.10 25.87 23.15
C LYS A 87 -39.68 26.21 23.62
N PRO A 88 -39.07 25.36 24.45
CA PRO A 88 -37.67 25.48 24.83
C PRO A 88 -36.75 25.55 23.62
N GLU A 89 -35.68 26.32 23.73
CA GLU A 89 -34.60 26.26 22.75
C GLU A 89 -33.57 25.20 23.19
N ILE A 90 -33.26 24.28 22.28
CA ILE A 90 -32.31 23.20 22.53
C ILE A 90 -31.01 23.55 21.81
N HIS A 91 -29.97 23.79 22.59
CA HIS A 91 -28.62 24.03 22.10
C HIS A 91 -27.84 22.72 22.15
N VAL A 92 -27.28 22.33 21.00
CA VAL A 92 -26.44 21.14 20.89
C VAL A 92 -25.05 21.58 20.45
N GLN A 93 -24.04 21.25 21.23
CA GLN A 93 -22.64 21.53 20.92
C GLN A 93 -21.79 20.27 21.04
N ILE A 94 -20.84 20.11 20.12
CA ILE A 94 -19.87 19.02 20.16
C ILE A 94 -18.56 19.60 20.69
N GLN A 95 -18.10 19.11 21.84
CA GLN A 95 -16.77 19.46 22.36
C GLN A 95 -15.70 18.61 21.66
N LEU A 96 -15.05 19.20 20.66
CA LEU A 96 -13.84 18.63 20.07
C LEU A 96 -12.66 18.95 21.01
N LYS A 97 -11.99 17.91 21.50
CA LYS A 97 -10.73 18.04 22.25
C LYS A 97 -9.58 18.45 21.35
#